data_AF-A0A494Y9M5-F1
#
_entry.id   AF-A0A494Y9M5-F1
#
_cell.length_a   1.000
_cell.length_b   1.000
_cell.length_c   1.000
_cell.angle_alpha   90.00
_cell.angle_beta   90.00
_cell.angle_gamma   90.00
#
_symmetry.space_group_name_H-M   'P 1'
#
loop_
_entity.id
_entity.type
_entity.pdbx_description
1 polymer ?
#
loop_
_entity_poly.entity_id
_entity_poly.type
_entity_poly.pdbx_seq_one_letter_code
_entity_poly.pdbx_strand_id
1 'polypeptide(L)'
;MTSVGMMNKGEAAPSFSLSDLNGKQIRLADFKGKKVYLKYWASWCSICLAGLEDLNTLAGQENGFQVVTIVTPKYKGEKSAKDFSEWFTKQPYHNITVLLDEDGVWAKKFGLRGYPSSYYIGSDGILVKSSPGHAFNDMITKTFKEIR
;
A
#
# COMPACT_ATOMS: atom_id res chain seq x y z
N MET A 1 -23.06 -1.53 27.83
CA MET A 1 -22.81 -2.76 27.04
C MET A 1 -22.08 -2.35 25.77
N THR A 2 -20.76 -2.19 25.82
CA THR A 2 -19.96 -1.90 24.63
C THR A 2 -19.82 -3.21 23.88
N SER A 3 -20.36 -3.26 22.66
CA SER A 3 -20.07 -4.34 21.72
C SER A 3 -18.55 -4.49 21.66
N VAL A 4 -18.02 -5.60 22.18
CA VAL A 4 -16.65 -6.02 21.87
C VAL A 4 -16.71 -6.41 20.40
N GLY A 5 -16.62 -5.41 19.52
CA GLY A 5 -16.56 -5.62 18.09
C GLY A 5 -15.41 -6.60 17.84
N MET A 6 -15.71 -7.77 17.27
CA MET A 6 -14.69 -8.79 17.03
C MET A 6 -13.55 -8.14 16.24
N MET A 7 -12.38 -8.04 16.89
CA MET A 7 -11.17 -7.49 16.30
C MET A 7 -10.57 -8.49 15.32
N ASN A 8 -9.87 -8.01 14.30
CA ASN A 8 -9.08 -8.88 13.44
C ASN A 8 -7.95 -9.54 14.25
N LYS A 9 -7.53 -10.74 13.83
CA LYS A 9 -6.33 -11.38 14.40
C LYS A 9 -5.09 -10.83 13.71
N GLY A 10 -4.04 -10.55 14.47
CA GLY A 10 -2.76 -10.06 13.96
C GLY A 10 -2.11 -9.06 14.90
N GLU A 11 -1.05 -8.41 14.41
CA GLU A 11 -0.38 -7.32 15.11
C GLU A 11 -0.83 -5.97 14.54
N ALA A 12 -0.68 -4.90 15.33
CA ALA A 12 -0.89 -3.55 14.84
C ALA A 12 0.03 -3.28 13.64
N ALA A 13 -0.53 -2.75 12.54
CA ALA A 13 0.28 -2.37 11.40
C ALA A 13 1.26 -1.24 11.78
N PRO A 14 2.50 -1.24 11.26
CA PRO A 14 3.45 -0.16 11.48
C PRO A 14 2.85 1.22 11.17
N SER A 15 2.89 2.12 12.15
CA SER A 15 2.23 3.43 12.12
C SER A 15 3.01 4.48 11.29
N PHE A 16 3.02 4.31 9.97
CA PHE A 16 3.78 5.19 9.10
C PHE A 16 3.21 6.61 9.01
N SER A 17 4.11 7.55 8.71
CA SER A 17 3.82 8.90 8.27
C SER A 17 4.75 9.18 7.09
N LEU A 18 4.21 9.15 5.87
CA LEU A 18 4.95 9.29 4.62
C LEU A 18 4.40 10.43 3.79
N SER A 19 5.23 11.02 2.93
CA SER A 19 4.78 12.04 1.99
C SER A 19 4.29 11.37 0.71
N ASP A 20 3.22 11.90 0.12
CA ASP A 20 2.85 11.59 -1.27
C ASP A 20 3.72 12.37 -2.27
N LEU A 21 3.46 12.17 -3.56
CA LEU A 21 4.21 12.84 -4.64
C LEU A 21 4.04 14.37 -4.68
N ASN A 22 3.01 14.90 -4.03
CA ASN A 22 2.74 16.34 -3.91
C ASN A 22 3.28 16.93 -2.60
N GLY A 23 3.98 16.13 -1.79
CA GLY A 23 4.50 16.53 -0.48
C GLY A 23 3.44 16.55 0.63
N LYS A 24 2.22 16.05 0.38
CA LYS A 24 1.21 15.92 1.43
C LYS A 24 1.56 14.77 2.34
N GLN A 25 1.59 15.03 3.64
CA GLN A 25 1.79 14.00 4.64
C GLN A 25 0.55 13.11 4.76
N ILE A 26 0.73 11.81 4.60
CA ILE A 26 -0.27 10.76 4.79
C ILE A 26 0.18 9.83 5.92
N ARG A 27 -0.69 9.64 6.90
CA ARG A 27 -0.46 8.77 8.05
C ARG A 27 -1.38 7.56 7.96
N LEU A 28 -0.94 6.42 8.47
CA LEU A 28 -1.82 5.25 8.58
C LEU A 28 -3.09 5.57 9.41
N ALA A 29 -2.95 6.42 10.43
CA ALA A 29 -4.06 6.87 11.26
C ALA A 29 -5.14 7.66 10.51
N ASP A 30 -4.82 8.25 9.36
CA ASP A 30 -5.79 8.97 8.51
C ASP A 30 -6.82 8.00 7.88
N PHE A 31 -6.51 6.70 7.87
CA PHE A 31 -7.38 5.63 7.41
C PHE A 31 -8.14 4.91 8.54
N LYS A 32 -8.11 5.42 9.77
CA LYS A 32 -8.82 4.79 10.91
C LYS A 32 -10.29 4.54 10.57
N GLY A 33 -10.77 3.32 10.82
CA GLY A 33 -12.13 2.89 10.46
C GLY A 33 -12.30 2.47 9.00
N LYS A 34 -11.24 2.50 8.18
CA LYS A 34 -11.22 2.02 6.80
C LYS A 34 -10.22 0.88 6.66
N LYS A 35 -10.57 -0.13 5.87
CA LYS A 35 -9.62 -1.18 5.45
C LYS A 35 -8.62 -0.58 4.46
N VAL A 36 -7.37 -1.01 4.51
CA VAL A 36 -6.30 -0.50 3.63
C VAL A 36 -5.58 -1.66 2.96
N TYR A 37 -5.56 -1.63 1.63
CA TYR A 37 -4.65 -2.39 0.81
C TYR A 37 -3.38 -1.57 0.62
N LEU A 38 -2.25 -2.14 1.03
CA LEU A 38 -0.94 -1.49 0.90
C LEU A 38 -0.05 -2.32 -0.02
N LYS A 39 0.43 -1.74 -1.12
CA LYS A 39 1.38 -2.39 -2.04
C LYS A 39 2.73 -1.69 -1.98
N TYR A 40 3.78 -2.41 -1.56
CA TYR A 40 5.15 -1.99 -1.84
C TYR A 40 5.57 -2.42 -3.24
N TRP A 41 6.15 -1.49 -4.00
CA TRP A 41 6.60 -1.73 -5.37
C TRP A 41 7.82 -0.85 -5.72
N ALA A 42 8.37 -1.05 -6.91
CA ALA A 42 9.48 -0.25 -7.41
C ALA A 42 9.36 0.03 -8.92
N SER A 43 9.89 1.16 -9.39
CA SER A 43 9.80 1.60 -10.80
C SER A 43 10.52 0.68 -11.79
N TRP A 44 11.53 -0.06 -11.33
CA TRP A 44 12.28 -1.03 -12.14
C TRP A 44 11.68 -2.44 -12.12
N CYS A 45 10.68 -2.70 -11.27
CA CYS A 45 10.10 -4.03 -11.08
C CYS A 45 9.05 -4.32 -12.17
N SER A 46 9.42 -5.08 -13.19
CA SER A 46 8.55 -5.37 -14.35
C SER A 46 7.21 -5.98 -13.95
N ILE A 47 7.20 -6.93 -13.02
CA ILE A 47 5.96 -7.55 -12.52
C ILE A 47 5.12 -6.57 -11.68
N CYS A 48 5.73 -5.57 -11.06
CA CYS A 48 5.01 -4.52 -10.36
C CYS A 48 4.23 -3.67 -11.36
N LEU A 49 4.92 -3.22 -12.42
CA LEU A 49 4.39 -2.37 -13.48
C LEU A 49 3.27 -3.05 -14.28
N ALA A 50 3.45 -4.33 -14.62
CA ALA A 50 2.44 -5.12 -15.34
C ALA A 50 1.08 -5.14 -14.65
N GLY A 51 1.05 -5.00 -13.32
CA GLY A 51 -0.16 -5.00 -12.51
C GLY A 51 -0.63 -3.63 -12.02
N LEU A 52 -0.02 -2.52 -12.46
CA LEU A 52 -0.42 -1.19 -11.99
C LEU A 52 -1.71 -0.69 -12.64
N GLU A 53 -1.96 -1.03 -13.91
CA GLU A 53 -3.19 -0.63 -14.60
C GLU A 53 -4.42 -1.27 -13.94
N ASP A 54 -4.35 -2.57 -13.67
CA ASP A 54 -5.40 -3.29 -12.94
C ASP A 54 -5.62 -2.69 -11.55
N LEU A 55 -4.54 -2.39 -10.82
CA LEU A 55 -4.63 -1.78 -9.50
C LEU A 55 -5.19 -0.35 -9.56
N ASN A 56 -4.88 0.41 -10.60
CA ASN A 56 -5.41 1.75 -10.84
C ASN A 56 -6.92 1.71 -11.13
N THR A 57 -7.38 0.72 -11.89
CA THR A 57 -8.80 0.47 -12.08
C THR A 57 -9.48 0.12 -10.75
N LEU A 58 -8.90 -0.80 -9.98
CA LEU A 58 -9.43 -1.17 -8.67
C LEU A 58 -9.48 0.03 -7.71
N ALA A 59 -8.42 0.85 -7.66
CA ALA A 59 -8.36 2.01 -6.78
C ALA A 59 -9.44 3.06 -7.08
N GLY A 60 -9.93 3.14 -8.33
CA GLY A 60 -11.02 4.03 -8.73
C GLY A 60 -12.42 3.50 -8.41
N GLN A 61 -12.55 2.26 -7.92
CA GLN A 61 -13.84 1.62 -7.60
C GLN A 61 -14.19 1.76 -6.11
N GLU A 62 -15.48 1.72 -5.80
CA GLU A 62 -15.98 1.66 -4.43
C GLU A 62 -15.92 0.22 -3.88
N ASN A 63 -14.77 -0.19 -3.34
CA ASN A 63 -14.54 -1.57 -2.89
C ASN A 63 -14.68 -1.80 -1.37
N GLY A 64 -14.96 -0.76 -0.58
CA GLY A 64 -14.96 -0.85 0.89
C GLY A 64 -13.57 -0.92 1.54
N PHE A 65 -12.51 -0.65 0.78
CA PHE A 65 -11.13 -0.47 1.26
C PHE A 65 -10.43 0.63 0.45
N GLN A 66 -9.30 1.13 0.96
CA GLN A 66 -8.46 2.12 0.29
C GLN A 66 -7.23 1.45 -0.32
N VAL A 67 -6.84 1.87 -1.53
CA VAL A 67 -5.60 1.42 -2.17
C VAL A 67 -4.52 2.46 -1.96
N VAL A 68 -3.45 2.06 -1.27
CA VAL A 68 -2.26 2.87 -1.03
C VAL A 68 -1.05 2.09 -1.54
N THR A 69 -0.14 2.77 -2.22
CA THR A 69 1.10 2.17 -2.69
C THR A 69 2.30 2.92 -2.13
N ILE A 70 3.40 2.22 -1.93
CA ILE A 70 4.64 2.79 -1.40
C ILE A 70 5.79 2.38 -2.31
N VAL A 71 6.61 3.37 -2.67
CA VAL A 71 7.94 3.16 -3.23
C VAL A 71 8.98 3.63 -2.22
N THR A 72 10.20 3.13 -2.34
CA THR A 72 11.27 3.39 -1.37
C THR A 72 12.45 4.06 -2.07
N PRO A 73 12.44 5.40 -2.25
CA PRO A 73 13.50 6.08 -2.97
C PRO A 73 14.91 5.76 -2.46
N LYS A 74 15.87 5.62 -3.39
CA LYS A 74 17.28 5.25 -3.12
C LYS A 74 17.49 3.90 -2.42
N TYR A 75 16.44 3.12 -2.19
CA TYR A 75 16.53 1.80 -1.57
C TYR A 75 16.38 0.70 -2.62
N LYS A 76 17.27 -0.32 -2.55
CA LYS A 76 17.28 -1.48 -3.45
C LYS A 76 17.16 -1.12 -4.95
N GLY A 77 17.86 -0.06 -5.38
CA GLY A 77 17.92 0.34 -6.80
C GLY A 77 16.76 1.22 -7.29
N GLU A 78 15.87 1.67 -6.41
CA GLU A 78 14.87 2.68 -6.76
C GLU A 78 15.51 4.05 -7.04
N LYS A 79 14.84 4.84 -7.88
CA LYS A 79 15.13 6.24 -8.19
C LYS A 79 15.19 7.10 -6.93
N SER A 80 15.77 8.31 -7.06
CA SER A 80 15.59 9.34 -6.04
C SER A 80 14.11 9.76 -5.97
N ALA A 81 13.69 10.38 -4.86
CA ALA A 81 12.31 10.86 -4.72
C ALA A 81 11.90 11.79 -5.86
N LYS A 82 12.80 12.72 -6.22
CA LYS A 82 12.63 13.65 -7.33
C LYS A 82 12.48 12.92 -8.67
N ASP A 83 13.44 12.07 -9.03
CA ASP A 83 13.43 11.37 -10.33
C ASP A 83 12.25 10.38 -10.43
N PHE A 84 11.85 9.78 -9.31
CA PHE A 84 10.65 8.94 -9.25
C PHE A 84 9.40 9.77 -9.55
N SER A 85 9.20 10.90 -8.86
CA SER A 85 8.04 11.77 -9.08
C SER A 85 7.98 12.28 -10.52
N GLU A 86 9.11 12.73 -11.10
CA GLU A 86 9.19 13.17 -12.49
C GLU A 86 8.91 12.05 -13.51
N TRP A 87 9.25 10.81 -13.18
CA TRP A 87 8.95 9.65 -14.01
C TRP A 87 7.48 9.22 -13.87
N PHE A 88 6.94 9.24 -12.64
CA PHE A 88 5.60 8.78 -12.33
C PHE A 88 4.51 9.70 -12.91
N THR A 89 4.75 11.02 -12.95
CA THR A 89 3.81 11.99 -13.54
C THR A 89 3.55 11.77 -15.03
N LYS A 90 4.40 10.99 -15.71
CA LYS A 90 4.25 10.59 -17.11
C LYS A 90 3.48 9.28 -17.30
N GLN A 91 3.13 8.60 -16.20
CA GLN A 91 2.38 7.34 -16.24
C GLN A 91 0.87 7.61 -16.25
N PRO A 92 0.05 6.72 -16.84
CA PRO A 92 -1.40 6.94 -16.97
C PRO A 92 -2.18 6.65 -15.66
N TYR A 93 -1.52 6.56 -14.51
CA TYR A 93 -2.15 6.14 -13.24
C TYR A 93 -2.54 7.36 -12.39
N HIS A 94 -3.84 7.52 -12.16
CA HIS A 94 -4.43 8.69 -11.51
C HIS A 94 -5.22 8.34 -10.24
N ASN A 95 -5.59 7.07 -10.05
CA ASN A 95 -6.37 6.61 -8.89
C ASN A 95 -5.51 6.02 -7.78
N ILE A 96 -4.27 5.59 -8.09
CA ILE A 96 -3.38 5.05 -7.07
C ILE A 96 -2.69 6.18 -6.29
N THR A 97 -2.77 6.10 -4.97
CA THR A 97 -1.92 6.93 -4.10
C THR A 97 -0.53 6.32 -4.04
N VAL A 98 0.51 7.12 -4.27
CA VAL A 98 1.92 6.70 -4.14
C VAL A 98 2.57 7.51 -3.02
N LEU A 99 3.09 6.80 -2.02
CA LEU A 99 3.84 7.37 -0.91
C LEU A 99 5.34 7.04 -1.05
N LEU A 100 6.16 7.92 -0.49
CA LEU A 100 7.62 7.84 -0.55
C LEU A 100 8.17 7.43 0.82
N ASP A 101 8.60 6.18 0.96
CA ASP A 101 9.36 5.69 2.11
C ASP A 101 10.86 5.86 1.86
N GLU A 102 11.31 7.11 1.95
CA GLU A 102 12.73 7.45 1.79
C GLU A 102 13.60 6.64 2.77
N ASP A 103 14.70 6.08 2.25
CA ASP A 103 15.65 5.23 2.97
C ASP A 103 15.10 3.89 3.50
N GLY A 104 13.83 3.57 3.22
CA GLY A 104 13.23 2.26 3.46
C GLY A 104 13.00 1.94 4.95
N VAL A 105 12.80 2.94 5.80
CA VAL A 105 12.57 2.73 7.24
C VAL A 105 11.29 1.95 7.48
N TRP A 106 10.21 2.29 6.78
CA TRP A 106 8.93 1.61 6.94
C TRP A 106 8.92 0.26 6.22
N ALA A 107 9.58 0.14 5.07
CA ALA A 107 9.80 -1.14 4.39
C ALA A 107 10.43 -2.17 5.33
N LYS A 108 11.44 -1.77 6.12
CA LYS A 108 12.05 -2.64 7.14
C LYS A 108 11.06 -3.03 8.24
N LYS A 109 10.27 -2.07 8.75
CA LYS A 109 9.26 -2.32 9.81
C LYS A 109 8.11 -3.22 9.33
N PHE A 110 7.71 -3.12 8.07
CA PHE A 110 6.76 -4.02 7.44
C PHE A 110 7.39 -5.39 7.09
N GLY A 111 8.69 -5.58 7.30
CA GLY A 111 9.38 -6.83 7.00
C GLY A 111 9.53 -7.10 5.51
N LEU A 112 9.62 -6.06 4.67
CA LEU A 112 9.67 -6.17 3.22
C LEU A 112 10.91 -6.94 2.74
N ARG A 113 10.68 -8.12 2.14
CA ARG A 113 11.75 -8.97 1.61
C ARG A 113 11.99 -8.77 0.11
N GLY A 114 10.95 -8.50 -0.67
CA GLY A 114 11.04 -8.31 -2.12
C GLY A 114 9.85 -7.54 -2.69
N TYR A 115 9.96 -7.16 -3.96
CA TYR A 115 8.92 -6.43 -4.68
C TYR A 115 8.24 -7.32 -5.73
N PRO A 116 6.93 -7.15 -5.95
CA PRO A 116 6.00 -6.42 -5.09
C PRO A 116 5.73 -7.20 -3.80
N SER A 117 5.17 -6.53 -2.80
CA SER A 117 4.57 -7.18 -1.64
C SER A 117 3.29 -6.44 -1.24
N SER A 118 2.28 -7.21 -0.84
CA SER A 118 0.96 -6.75 -0.45
C SER A 118 0.75 -6.90 1.04
N TYR A 119 0.09 -5.92 1.66
CA TYR A 119 -0.27 -5.90 3.07
C TYR A 119 -1.73 -5.52 3.20
N TYR A 120 -2.47 -6.24 4.03
CA TYR A 120 -3.90 -6.12 4.19
C TYR A 120 -4.20 -5.69 5.63
N ILE A 121 -4.65 -4.45 5.77
CA ILE A 121 -4.88 -3.82 7.06
C ILE A 121 -6.39 -3.66 7.28
N GLY A 122 -6.85 -4.12 8.43
CA GLY A 122 -8.25 -4.00 8.85
C GLY A 122 -8.64 -2.58 9.24
N SER A 123 -9.95 -2.33 9.36
CA SER A 123 -10.49 -1.04 9.81
C SER A 123 -10.11 -0.69 11.25
N ASP A 124 -9.70 -1.70 12.03
CA ASP A 124 -9.13 -1.61 13.37
C ASP A 124 -7.62 -1.31 13.40
N GLY A 125 -6.96 -1.19 12.23
CA GLY A 125 -5.54 -0.91 12.11
C GLY A 125 -4.64 -2.15 12.28
N ILE A 126 -5.21 -3.35 12.34
CA ILE A 126 -4.45 -4.60 12.44
C ILE A 126 -3.96 -5.05 11.07
N LEU A 127 -2.68 -5.40 10.97
CA LEU A 127 -2.12 -6.08 9.80
C LEU A 127 -2.56 -7.54 9.83
N VAL A 128 -3.59 -7.87 9.04
CA VAL A 128 -4.20 -9.21 9.03
C VAL A 128 -3.40 -10.18 8.17
N LYS A 129 -2.81 -9.69 7.08
CA LYS A 129 -2.05 -10.51 6.14
C LYS A 129 -0.97 -9.71 5.44
N SER A 130 0.15 -10.36 5.14
CA SER A 130 1.16 -9.90 4.20
C SER A 130 1.48 -11.01 3.19
N SER A 131 1.69 -10.68 1.92
CA SER A 131 2.04 -11.65 0.88
C SER A 131 3.08 -11.05 -0.06
N PRO A 132 4.23 -11.71 -0.30
CA PRO A 132 5.11 -11.34 -1.39
C PRO A 132 4.48 -11.71 -2.75
N GLY A 133 4.96 -11.07 -3.82
CA GLY A 133 4.52 -11.34 -5.18
C GLY A 133 3.33 -10.49 -5.62
N HIS A 134 2.97 -10.64 -6.90
CA HIS A 134 1.85 -9.92 -7.48
C HIS A 134 0.52 -10.44 -6.94
N ALA A 135 -0.36 -9.54 -6.49
CA ALA A 135 -1.72 -9.87 -6.08
C ALA A 135 -2.70 -9.36 -7.13
N PHE A 136 -3.49 -10.28 -7.69
CA PHE A 136 -4.56 -9.96 -8.63
C PHE A 136 -5.76 -9.34 -7.92
N ASN A 137 -6.53 -8.49 -8.62
CA ASN A 137 -7.64 -7.74 -8.04
C ASN A 137 -8.72 -8.62 -7.41
N ASP A 138 -9.04 -9.75 -8.03
CA ASP A 138 -10.00 -10.74 -7.50
C ASP A 138 -9.54 -11.30 -6.15
N MET A 139 -8.24 -11.60 -6.03
CA MET A 139 -7.61 -12.06 -4.79
C MET A 139 -7.61 -10.97 -3.73
N ILE A 140 -7.32 -9.71 -4.10
CA ILE A 140 -7.37 -8.56 -3.19
C ILE A 140 -8.79 -8.42 -2.62
N THR A 141 -9.78 -8.32 -3.49
CA THR A 141 -11.18 -8.14 -3.11
C THR A 141 -11.70 -9.33 -2.29
N LYS A 142 -11.36 -10.57 -2.66
CA LYS A 142 -11.71 -11.77 -1.88
C LYS A 142 -11.12 -11.72 -0.48
N THR A 143 -9.86 -11.32 -0.34
CA THR A 143 -9.19 -11.21 0.97
C THR A 143 -9.91 -10.19 1.87
N PHE A 144 -10.33 -9.04 1.34
CA PHE A 144 -11.04 -8.03 2.16
C PHE A 144 -12.47 -8.40 2.56
N LYS A 145 -13.09 -9.41 1.93
CA LYS A 145 -14.36 -9.97 2.40
C LYS A 145 -14.22 -10.70 3.74
N GLU A 146 -13.01 -11.18 4.06
CA GLU A 146 -12.69 -11.91 5.29
C GLU A 146 -12.15 -10.99 6.40
N ILE A 147 -11.74 -9.77 6.04
CA ILE A 147 -11.17 -8.76 6.94
C ILE A 147 -12.27 -7.81 7.41
N ARG A 148 -12.23 -7.37 8.67
CA ARG A 148 -13.10 -6.32 9.20
C ARG A 148 -12.46 -4.95 9.13
#